data_AF-A0A6D0IQF3-F1
#
_entry.id   AF-A0A6D0IQF3-F1
#
_cell.length_a   1.000
_cell.length_b   1.000
_cell.length_c   1.000
_cell.angle_alpha   90.00
_cell.angle_beta   90.00
_cell.angle_gamma   90.00
#
_symmetry.space_group_name_H-M   'P 1'
#
loop_
_entity.id
_entity.type
_entity.pdbx_description
1 polymer ?
#
loop_
_entity_poly.entity_id
_entity_poly.type
_entity_poly.pdbx_seq_one_letter_code
_entity_poly.pdbx_strand_id
1 'polypeptide(L)'
;MTVGLAVCALIVGLALAMFFAVWESAKWRPVAWAGSALVTILRGLPEILVVLFIYFGSSQLLLTLSDGFTINLGFVQIPVQMDIENFDVSPFLCGVIALSLLYAAYASQTLRGALKAVPVGQWESGQALGLSKSAIFFRLVMPQMWRHALPGLGNQWLVLLKDTALVS
;
A
#
# COMPACT_ATOMS: atom_id res chain seq x y z
N MET A 1 -6.09 19.91 10.83
CA MET A 1 -5.08 19.21 10.01
C MET A 1 -5.23 17.69 10.07
N THR A 2 -5.43 17.11 11.26
CA THR A 2 -5.66 15.67 11.51
C THR A 2 -6.71 15.01 10.59
N VAL A 3 -7.93 15.54 10.52
CA VAL A 3 -9.03 14.94 9.72
C VAL A 3 -8.70 14.97 8.22
N GLY A 4 -8.15 16.07 7.72
CA GLY A 4 -7.73 16.18 6.32
C GLY A 4 -6.63 15.16 5.97
N LEU A 5 -5.62 15.05 6.85
CA LEU A 5 -4.55 14.06 6.73
C LEU A 5 -5.12 12.63 6.72
N ALA A 6 -6.02 12.31 7.65
CA ALA A 6 -6.65 10.99 7.76
C ALA A 6 -7.42 10.61 6.49
N VAL A 7 -8.26 11.51 5.98
CA VAL A 7 -9.08 11.24 4.78
C VAL A 7 -8.19 11.06 3.54
N CYS A 8 -7.18 11.91 3.35
CA CYS A 8 -6.23 11.77 2.25
C CYS A 8 -5.45 10.45 2.35
N ALA A 9 -4.91 10.13 3.53
CA ALA A 9 -4.18 8.90 3.77
C ALA A 9 -5.06 7.66 3.57
N LEU A 10 -6.33 7.71 3.96
CA LEU A 10 -7.30 6.63 3.74
C LEU A 10 -7.54 6.38 2.26
N ILE A 11 -7.81 7.42 1.47
CA ILE A 11 -8.12 7.29 0.04
C ILE A 11 -6.92 6.71 -0.71
N VAL A 12 -5.74 7.29 -0.50
CA VAL A 12 -4.49 6.82 -1.12
C VAL A 12 -4.14 5.42 -0.62
N GLY A 13 -4.28 5.18 0.68
CA GLY A 13 -3.96 3.91 1.31
C GLY A 13 -4.89 2.79 0.84
N LEU A 14 -6.17 3.06 0.63
CA LEU A 14 -7.11 2.07 0.07
C LEU A 14 -6.77 1.71 -1.37
N ALA A 15 -6.38 2.70 -2.18
CA ALA A 15 -5.92 2.45 -3.56
C ALA A 15 -4.66 1.59 -3.59
N LEU A 16 -3.67 1.92 -2.74
CA LEU A 16 -2.45 1.13 -2.55
C LEU A 16 -2.75 -0.27 -1.98
N ALA A 17 -3.72 -0.41 -1.08
CA ALA A 17 -4.13 -1.69 -0.52
C ALA A 17 -4.67 -2.64 -1.60
N MET A 18 -5.50 -2.12 -2.51
CA MET A 18 -6.00 -2.89 -3.65
C MET A 18 -4.86 -3.30 -4.58
N PHE A 19 -3.89 -2.40 -4.83
CA PHE A 19 -2.70 -2.72 -5.61
C PHE A 19 -1.86 -3.83 -4.95
N PHE A 20 -1.56 -3.72 -3.66
CA PHE A 20 -0.83 -4.76 -2.91
C PHE A 20 -1.60 -6.09 -2.86
N ALA A 21 -2.92 -6.06 -2.68
CA ALA A 21 -3.73 -7.27 -2.69
C ALA A 21 -3.68 -8.00 -4.05
N VAL A 22 -3.68 -7.26 -5.16
CA VAL A 22 -3.53 -7.82 -6.50
C VAL A 22 -2.11 -8.35 -6.73
N TRP A 23 -1.08 -7.59 -6.31
CA TRP A 23 0.32 -8.00 -6.41
C TRP A 23 0.56 -9.31 -5.65
N GLU A 24 0.12 -9.41 -4.39
CA GLU A 24 0.24 -10.63 -3.58
C GLU A 24 -0.58 -11.81 -4.15
N SER A 25 -1.58 -11.54 -5.00
CA SER A 25 -2.41 -12.55 -5.67
C SER A 25 -1.87 -12.96 -7.05
N ALA A 26 -0.69 -12.48 -7.45
CA ALA A 26 -0.07 -12.82 -8.73
C ALA A 26 0.20 -14.34 -8.83
N LYS A 27 -0.02 -14.91 -10.03
CA LYS A 27 0.24 -16.34 -10.30
C LYS A 27 1.72 -16.71 -10.15
N TRP A 28 2.62 -15.76 -10.44
CA TRP A 28 4.06 -15.96 -10.38
C TRP A 28 4.52 -15.91 -8.92
N ARG A 29 4.91 -17.07 -8.38
CA ARG A 29 5.32 -17.24 -6.98
C ARG A 29 6.40 -16.26 -6.51
N PRO A 30 7.46 -15.94 -7.30
CA PRO A 30 8.46 -14.97 -6.87
C PRO A 30 7.91 -13.55 -6.73
N VAL A 31 7.02 -13.14 -7.64
CA VAL A 31 6.39 -11.82 -7.64
C VAL A 31 5.45 -11.67 -6.44
N ALA A 32 4.62 -12.69 -6.18
CA ALA A 32 3.75 -12.73 -5.02
C ALA A 32 4.53 -12.75 -3.70
N TRP A 33 5.66 -13.48 -3.66
CA TRP A 33 6.54 -13.52 -2.48
C TRP A 33 7.20 -12.18 -2.22
N ALA A 34 7.72 -11.49 -3.26
CA ALA A 34 8.30 -10.16 -3.11
C ALA A 34 7.28 -9.15 -2.54
N GLY A 35 6.06 -9.13 -3.07
CA GLY A 35 4.98 -8.29 -2.55
C GLY A 35 4.61 -8.64 -1.10
N SER A 36 4.47 -9.93 -0.80
CA SER A 36 4.16 -10.40 0.56
C SER A 36 5.29 -10.07 1.54
N ALA A 37 6.55 -10.17 1.14
CA ALA A 37 7.70 -9.83 1.97
C ALA A 37 7.72 -8.33 2.28
N LEU A 38 7.54 -7.47 1.26
CA LEU A 38 7.46 -6.02 1.43
C LEU A 38 6.35 -5.64 2.41
N VAL A 39 5.13 -6.16 2.22
CA VAL A 39 3.99 -5.88 3.10
C VAL A 39 4.25 -6.40 4.52
N THR A 40 4.89 -7.56 4.67
CA THR A 40 5.22 -8.12 5.99
C THR A 40 6.25 -7.27 6.71
N ILE A 41 7.27 -6.76 6.01
CA ILE A 41 8.28 -5.86 6.58
C ILE A 41 7.63 -4.56 7.05
N LEU A 42 6.80 -3.93 6.22
CA LEU A 42 6.11 -2.68 6.58
C LEU A 42 5.26 -2.84 7.85
N ARG A 43 4.58 -3.98 8.00
CA ARG A 43 3.76 -4.30 9.19
C ARG A 43 4.59 -4.77 10.39
N GLY A 44 5.85 -5.11 10.19
CA GLY A 44 6.78 -5.52 11.24
C GLY A 44 7.54 -4.34 11.85
N LEU A 45 7.54 -3.18 11.19
CA LEU A 45 8.16 -1.96 11.69
C LEU A 45 7.19 -1.22 12.62
N PRO A 46 7.68 -0.64 13.73
CA PRO A 46 6.94 0.36 14.48
C PRO A 46 6.50 1.53 13.59
N GLU A 47 5.25 1.95 13.73
CA GLU A 47 4.61 2.93 12.84
C GLU A 47 5.34 4.27 12.81
N ILE A 48 5.79 4.73 14.00
CA ILE A 48 6.60 5.94 14.12
C ILE A 48 7.91 5.86 13.32
N LEU A 49 8.54 4.68 13.23
CA LEU A 49 9.75 4.51 12.42
C LEU A 49 9.46 4.67 10.94
N VAL A 50 8.30 4.22 10.46
CA VAL A 50 7.90 4.40 9.05
C VAL A 50 7.68 5.88 8.75
N VAL A 51 7.01 6.61 9.65
CA VAL A 51 6.82 8.06 9.51
C VAL A 51 8.15 8.80 9.50
N LEU A 52 9.04 8.52 10.46
CA LEU A 52 10.36 9.15 10.54
C LEU A 52 11.25 8.79 9.35
N PHE A 53 11.22 7.53 8.92
CA PHE A 53 11.96 7.06 7.76
C PHE A 53 11.51 7.77 6.48
N ILE A 54 10.21 7.97 6.30
CA ILE A 54 9.72 8.73 5.14
C ILE A 54 10.11 10.20 5.25
N TYR A 55 9.91 10.83 6.41
CA TYR A 55 10.24 12.25 6.60
C TYR A 55 11.73 12.56 6.39
N PHE A 56 12.62 11.87 7.12
CA PHE A 56 14.06 12.09 7.00
C PHE A 56 14.63 11.47 5.73
N GLY A 57 14.13 10.30 5.32
CA GLY A 57 14.59 9.61 4.12
C GLY A 57 14.24 10.36 2.85
N SER A 58 13.06 10.98 2.75
CA SER A 58 12.74 11.82 1.58
C SER A 58 13.61 13.06 1.52
N SER A 59 13.89 13.71 2.67
CA SER A 59 14.79 14.86 2.72
C SER A 59 16.19 14.47 2.25
N GLN A 60 16.73 13.36 2.77
CA GLN A 60 18.06 12.87 2.39
C GLN A 60 18.11 12.46 0.91
N LEU A 61 17.09 11.76 0.42
CA LEU A 61 17.02 11.30 -0.97
C LEU A 61 16.98 12.48 -1.93
N LEU A 62 16.16 13.50 -1.64
CA LEU A 62 16.14 14.71 -2.44
C LEU A 62 17.51 15.39 -2.44
N LEU A 63 18.22 15.46 -1.30
CA LEU A 63 19.53 16.12 -1.20
C LEU A 63 20.54 15.40 -2.09
N THR A 64 20.57 14.06 -2.01
CA THR A 64 21.43 13.24 -2.87
C THR A 64 21.11 13.35 -4.37
N LEU A 65 19.85 13.61 -4.73
CA LEU A 65 19.47 13.85 -6.13
C LEU A 65 19.83 15.26 -6.62
N SER A 66 19.78 16.25 -5.72
CA SER A 66 20.16 17.64 -6.00
C SER A 66 21.68 17.82 -6.12
N ASP A 67 22.43 17.17 -5.23
CA ASP A 67 23.90 17.11 -5.30
C ASP A 67 24.39 16.34 -6.55
N GLY A 68 23.50 15.55 -7.15
CA GLY A 68 23.74 14.77 -8.35
C GLY A 68 24.52 13.49 -8.07
N PHE A 69 24.09 12.37 -8.67
CA PHE A 69 24.82 11.10 -8.59
C PHE A 69 25.20 10.62 -9.99
N THR A 70 26.42 10.12 -10.13
CA THR A 70 26.92 9.54 -11.40
C THR A 70 26.71 8.03 -11.38
N ILE A 71 25.78 7.55 -12.20
CA ILE A 71 25.59 6.10 -12.37
C ILE A 71 26.69 5.60 -13.30
N ASN A 72 27.69 4.91 -12.73
CA ASN A 72 28.76 4.29 -13.50
C ASN A 72 28.33 2.89 -13.94
N LEU A 73 27.90 2.76 -15.20
CA LEU A 73 27.50 1.50 -15.84
C LEU A 73 28.64 0.90 -16.69
N GLY A 74 29.89 1.06 -16.25
CA GLY A 74 31.10 0.52 -16.90
C GLY A 74 31.47 1.15 -18.26
N PHE A 75 30.50 1.33 -19.17
CA PHE A 75 30.68 1.83 -20.54
C PHE A 75 30.07 3.21 -20.77
N VAL A 76 29.18 3.68 -19.88
CA VAL A 76 28.56 5.01 -19.95
C VAL A 76 28.40 5.55 -18.52
N GLN A 77 28.79 6.81 -18.31
CA GLN A 77 28.51 7.56 -17.08
C GLN A 77 27.32 8.46 -17.36
N ILE A 78 26.20 8.23 -16.66
CA ILE A 78 25.02 9.09 -16.75
C ILE A 78 25.00 9.97 -15.50
N PRO A 79 25.34 11.26 -15.59
CA PRO A 79 25.11 12.19 -14.49
C PRO A 79 23.61 12.43 -14.37
N VAL A 80 23.03 12.00 -13.25
CA VAL A 80 21.63 12.30 -12.90
C VAL A 80 21.68 13.42 -11.88
N GLN A 81 21.40 14.64 -12.33
CA GLN A 81 21.24 15.81 -11.48
C GLN A 81 19.86 16.40 -11.77
N MET A 82 19.06 16.55 -10.72
CA MET A 82 17.79 17.26 -10.80
C MET A 82 17.95 18.57 -10.02
N ASP A 83 17.76 19.70 -10.70
CA ASP A 83 17.78 21.01 -10.06
C ASP A 83 16.45 21.21 -9.32
N ILE A 84 16.43 20.91 -8.02
CA ILE A 84 15.24 21.01 -7.18
C ILE A 84 15.37 22.27 -6.33
N GLU A 85 14.85 23.39 -6.85
CA GLU A 85 15.03 24.72 -6.25
C GLU A 85 14.29 24.96 -4.92
N ASN A 86 13.57 23.99 -4.35
CA ASN A 86 12.98 24.13 -3.00
C ASN A 86 12.87 22.78 -2.28
N PHE A 87 13.54 22.67 -1.14
CA PHE A 87 13.65 21.47 -0.32
C PHE A 87 12.61 21.37 0.79
N ASP A 88 11.46 22.04 0.65
CA ASP A 88 10.42 21.96 1.67
C ASP A 88 9.57 20.70 1.48
N VAL A 89 10.04 19.62 2.08
CA VAL A 89 9.25 18.42 2.24
C VAL A 89 8.14 18.70 3.24
N SER A 90 6.94 19.02 2.74
CA SER A 90 5.82 19.35 3.62
C SER A 90 5.53 18.18 4.59
N PRO A 91 5.52 18.40 5.92
CA PRO A 91 5.23 17.36 6.90
C PRO A 91 3.89 16.67 6.64
N PHE A 92 2.93 17.42 6.11
CA PHE A 92 1.63 16.91 5.69
C PHE A 92 1.75 15.82 4.61
N LEU A 93 2.52 16.06 3.55
CA LEU A 93 2.67 15.11 2.44
C LEU A 93 3.46 13.87 2.88
N CYS A 94 4.52 14.02 3.68
CA CYS A 94 5.20 12.89 4.31
C CYS A 94 4.24 12.05 5.16
N GLY A 95 3.41 12.70 5.96
CA GLY A 95 2.38 12.07 6.75
C GLY A 95 1.40 11.26 5.92
N VAL A 96 0.85 11.86 4.86
CA VAL A 96 -0.06 11.18 3.94
C VAL A 96 0.62 9.97 3.31
N ILE A 97 1.86 10.07 2.84
CA ILE A 97 2.59 8.95 2.24
C ILE A 97 2.84 7.84 3.28
N ALA A 98 3.36 8.18 4.45
CA ALA A 98 3.68 7.19 5.49
C ALA A 98 2.45 6.45 5.99
N LEU A 99 1.41 7.20 6.34
CA LEU A 99 0.18 6.63 6.88
C LEU A 99 -0.60 5.86 5.80
N SER A 100 -0.61 6.33 4.55
CA SER A 100 -1.24 5.59 3.45
C SER A 100 -0.52 4.28 3.16
N LEU A 101 0.82 4.26 3.19
CA LEU A 101 1.61 3.05 2.98
C LEU A 101 1.39 2.03 4.10
N LEU A 102 1.37 2.50 5.36
CA LEU A 102 1.09 1.67 6.51
C LEU A 102 -0.33 1.09 6.45
N TYR A 103 -1.34 1.95 6.24
CA TYR A 103 -2.73 1.53 6.08
C TYR A 103 -2.87 0.53 4.94
N ALA A 104 -2.21 0.76 3.80
CA ALA A 104 -2.25 -0.13 2.64
C ALA A 104 -1.75 -1.54 2.97
N ALA A 105 -0.67 -1.64 3.75
CA ALA A 105 -0.10 -2.92 4.14
C ALA A 105 -1.05 -3.73 5.04
N TYR A 106 -1.71 -3.10 6.01
CA TYR A 106 -2.71 -3.79 6.85
C TYR A 106 -4.03 -4.05 6.12
N ALA A 107 -4.47 -3.11 5.29
CA ALA A 107 -5.70 -3.23 4.51
C ALA A 107 -5.59 -4.30 3.41
N SER A 108 -4.43 -4.48 2.76
CA SER A 108 -4.23 -5.55 1.77
C SER A 108 -4.42 -6.94 2.40
N GLN A 109 -3.93 -7.12 3.62
CA GLN A 109 -4.06 -8.37 4.38
C GLN A 109 -5.49 -8.60 4.85
N THR A 110 -6.19 -7.53 5.22
CA THR A 110 -7.62 -7.58 5.52
C THR A 110 -8.43 -8.00 4.29
N LEU A 111 -8.17 -7.41 3.13
CA LEU A 111 -8.80 -7.78 1.86
C LEU A 111 -8.51 -9.24 1.48
N ARG A 112 -7.25 -9.67 1.63
CA ARG A 112 -6.83 -11.06 1.36
C ARG A 112 -7.46 -12.06 2.33
N GLY A 113 -7.57 -11.70 3.61
CA GLY A 113 -8.28 -12.48 4.62
C GLY A 113 -9.77 -12.60 4.30
N ALA A 114 -10.40 -11.48 3.91
CA ALA A 114 -11.79 -11.45 3.48
C ALA A 114 -12.04 -12.29 2.22
N LEU A 115 -11.11 -12.30 1.26
CA LEU A 115 -11.22 -13.15 0.06
C LEU A 115 -11.18 -14.63 0.42
N LYS A 116 -10.30 -15.01 1.36
CA LYS A 116 -10.20 -16.40 1.86
C LYS A 116 -11.41 -16.82 2.71
N ALA A 117 -12.13 -15.87 3.30
CA ALA A 117 -13.33 -16.15 4.08
C ALA A 117 -14.53 -16.57 3.20
N VAL A 118 -14.53 -16.22 1.91
CA VAL A 118 -15.59 -16.64 0.98
C VAL A 118 -15.44 -18.15 0.69
N PRO A 119 -16.50 -18.96 0.90
CA PRO A 119 -16.45 -20.41 0.67
C PRO A 119 -16.02 -20.77 -0.76
N VAL A 120 -15.10 -21.74 -0.88
CA VAL A 120 -14.61 -22.22 -2.19
C VAL A 120 -15.75 -22.80 -3.06
N GLY A 121 -16.80 -23.35 -2.43
CA GLY A 121 -17.98 -23.85 -3.13
C GLY A 121 -18.71 -22.80 -4.00
N GLN A 122 -18.56 -21.49 -3.73
CA GLN A 122 -19.06 -20.43 -4.60
C GLN A 122 -18.36 -20.43 -5.96
N TRP A 123 -17.06 -20.73 -5.98
CA TRP A 123 -16.28 -20.85 -7.21
C TRP A 123 -16.66 -22.11 -7.99
N GLU A 124 -16.83 -23.23 -7.31
CA GLU A 124 -17.18 -24.52 -7.91
C GLU A 124 -18.60 -24.50 -8.49
N SER A 125 -19.56 -23.94 -7.76
CA SER A 125 -20.96 -23.80 -8.21
C SER A 125 -21.07 -22.91 -9.44
N GLY A 126 -20.34 -21.80 -9.48
CA GLY A 126 -20.31 -20.91 -10.65
C GLY A 126 -19.71 -21.61 -11.89
N GLN A 127 -18.67 -22.42 -11.71
CA GLN A 127 -18.07 -23.18 -12.79
C GLN A 127 -19.00 -24.29 -13.31
N ALA A 128 -19.74 -24.96 -12.42
CA ALA A 128 -20.75 -25.96 -12.80
C ALA A 128 -21.89 -25.35 -13.65
N LEU A 129 -22.20 -24.07 -13.44
CA LEU A 129 -23.14 -23.30 -14.25
C LEU A 129 -22.53 -22.71 -15.53
N GLY A 130 -21.27 -23.03 -15.85
CA GLY A 130 -20.59 -22.55 -17.06
C GLY A 130 -20.12 -21.09 -17.02
N LEU A 131 -20.11 -20.45 -15.85
CA LEU A 131 -19.65 -19.07 -15.71
C LEU A 131 -18.13 -18.96 -15.84
N SER A 132 -17.66 -17.90 -16.49
CA SER A 132 -16.22 -17.60 -16.56
C SER A 132 -15.67 -17.20 -15.19
N LYS A 133 -14.38 -17.45 -14.93
CA LYS A 133 -13.72 -17.11 -13.64
C LYS A 133 -13.89 -15.62 -13.28
N SER A 134 -13.85 -14.73 -14.27
CA SER A 134 -14.08 -13.30 -14.07
C SER A 134 -15.52 -13.00 -13.68
N ALA A 135 -16.50 -13.63 -14.34
CA ALA A 135 -17.91 -13.47 -13.98
C ALA A 135 -18.19 -13.96 -12.55
N ILE A 136 -17.61 -15.11 -12.18
CA ILE A 136 -17.70 -15.65 -10.82
C ILE A 136 -17.09 -14.66 -9.82
N PHE A 137 -15.90 -14.15 -10.10
CA PHE A 137 -15.24 -13.20 -9.23
C PHE A 137 -16.06 -11.92 -9.02
N PHE A 138 -16.42 -11.21 -10.09
CA PHE A 138 -17.07 -9.90 -9.97
C PHE A 138 -18.54 -9.97 -9.53
N ARG A 139 -19.27 -11.03 -9.89
CA ARG A 139 -20.72 -11.12 -9.59
C ARG A 139 -21.04 -11.89 -8.31
N LEU A 140 -20.20 -12.85 -7.91
CA LEU A 140 -20.46 -13.71 -6.75
C LEU A 140 -19.49 -13.44 -5.61
N VAL A 141 -18.18 -13.55 -5.87
CA VAL A 141 -17.16 -13.60 -4.82
C VAL A 141 -16.82 -12.21 -4.27
N MET A 142 -16.58 -11.24 -5.15
CA MET A 142 -16.18 -9.87 -4.78
C MET A 142 -17.23 -9.17 -3.91
N PRO A 143 -18.55 -9.22 -4.20
CA PRO A 143 -19.56 -8.64 -3.31
C PRO A 143 -19.60 -9.28 -1.92
N GLN A 144 -19.39 -10.61 -1.82
CA GLN A 144 -19.34 -11.31 -0.54
C GLN A 144 -18.08 -10.97 0.24
N MET A 145 -16.92 -10.96 -0.44
CA MET A 145 -15.64 -10.53 0.12
C MET A 145 -15.75 -9.13 0.74
N TRP A 146 -16.36 -8.16 0.06
CA TRP A 146 -16.51 -6.80 0.60
C TRP A 146 -17.28 -6.76 1.92
N ARG A 147 -18.31 -7.59 2.09
CA ARG A 147 -19.04 -7.68 3.36
C ARG A 147 -18.15 -8.19 4.50
N HIS A 148 -17.21 -9.09 4.21
CA HIS A 148 -16.21 -9.55 5.19
C HIS A 148 -15.10 -8.54 5.42
N ALA A 149 -14.71 -7.76 4.41
CA ALA A 149 -13.62 -6.78 4.51
C ALA A 149 -14.02 -5.53 5.29
N LEU A 150 -15.26 -5.06 5.15
CA LEU A 150 -15.73 -3.78 5.72
C LEU A 150 -15.49 -3.65 7.24
N PRO A 151 -15.82 -4.64 8.10
CA PRO A 151 -15.52 -4.54 9.53
C PRO A 151 -14.02 -4.39 9.82
N GLY A 152 -13.17 -5.14 9.11
CA GLY A 152 -11.73 -5.09 9.27
C GLY A 152 -11.14 -3.75 8.81
N LEU A 153 -11.59 -3.24 7.65
CA LEU A 153 -11.18 -1.93 7.14
C LEU A 153 -11.66 -0.79 8.06
N GLY A 154 -12.86 -0.91 8.63
CA GLY A 154 -13.36 0.02 9.63
C GLY A 154 -12.49 0.08 10.89
N ASN A 155 -11.99 -1.06 11.36
CA ASN A 155 -11.03 -1.09 12.45
C ASN A 155 -9.70 -0.41 12.08
N GLN A 156 -9.18 -0.68 10.87
CA GLN A 156 -7.95 -0.04 10.39
C GLN A 156 -8.09 1.48 10.23
N TRP A 157 -9.28 1.96 9.85
CA TRP A 157 -9.58 3.39 9.82
C TRP A 157 -9.46 4.05 11.20
N LEU A 158 -9.95 3.40 12.26
CA LEU A 158 -9.84 3.92 13.62
C LEU A 158 -8.41 3.95 14.12
N VAL A 159 -7.57 3.00 13.70
CA VAL A 159 -6.13 3.00 13.99
C VAL A 159 -5.46 4.16 13.27
N LEU A 160 -5.66 4.27 11.94
CA LEU A 160 -5.15 5.39 11.13
C LEU A 160 -5.48 6.75 11.71
N LEU A 161 -6.72 6.94 12.18
CA LEU A 161 -7.17 8.18 12.82
C LEU A 161 -6.35 8.50 14.08
N LYS A 162 -6.01 7.51 14.89
CA LYS A 162 -5.17 7.71 16.09
C LYS A 162 -3.73 8.03 15.68
N ASP A 163 -3.21 7.37 14.66
CA ASP A 163 -1.82 7.54 14.22
C ASP A 163 -1.59 8.89 13.54
N THR A 164 -2.66 9.55 13.07
CA THR A 164 -2.54 10.93 12.57
C THR A 164 -1.98 11.89 13.63
N ALA A 165 -2.19 11.61 14.92
CA ALA A 165 -1.63 12.39 16.02
C ALA A 165 -0.10 12.28 16.14
N LEU A 166 0.53 11.31 15.48
CA LEU A 166 1.99 11.20 15.43
C LEU A 166 2.62 12.21 14.46
N VAL A 167 1.82 12.73 13.52
CA VAL A 167 2.28 13.60 12.43
C VAL A 167 1.80 15.05 12.61
N SER A 168 0.62 15.23 13.22
CA SER A 168 -0.03 16.53 13.41
C SER A 168 0.28 17.15 14.76
#